data_AF-A0A286RHB7-F1
#
_entry.id   AF-A0A286RHB7-F1
#
_cell.length_a   1.000
_cell.length_b   1.000
_cell.length_c   1.000
_cell.angle_alpha   90.00
_cell.angle_beta   90.00
_cell.angle_gamma   90.00
#
_symmetry.space_group_name_H-M   'P 1'
#
loop_
_entity.id
_entity.type
_entity.pdbx_description
1 polymer ?
#
loop_
_entity_poly.entity_id
_entity_poly.type
_entity_poly.pdbx_seq_one_letter_code
_entity_poly.pdbx_strand_id
1 'polypeptide(L)'
;MRALGWIATAILLILSAWTLWPRRPDVELPGEVIRQTVEKIRQTPHQYWPEELAKLEDGLPTPAVQVLLAQGIPGEAALVLAVPTDSSEEDQPTHWRVPWVKLSRLLAEGLTQPTRVSESHRGVHYVHHVFPVDTEQQHYLVVTLLPPSTGQRWWGWLSLLIAMAIGVMLFFVREN
;
A
#
# COMPACT_ATOMS: atom_id res chain seq x y z
N MET A 1 46.52 -0.36 -5.29
CA MET A 1 45.48 -1.36 -5.64
C MET A 1 44.67 -1.87 -4.44
N ARG A 2 45.26 -2.08 -3.24
CA ARG A 2 44.54 -2.59 -2.04
C ARG A 2 43.40 -1.72 -1.51
N ALA A 3 43.56 -0.39 -1.50
CA ALA A 3 42.51 0.52 -1.05
C ALA A 3 41.29 0.53 -1.98
N LEU A 4 41.50 0.32 -3.29
CA LEU A 4 40.43 0.34 -4.29
C LEU A 4 39.43 -0.81 -4.13
N GLY A 5 39.89 -2.00 -3.71
CA GLY A 5 39.01 -3.15 -3.49
C GLY A 5 38.06 -2.96 -2.31
N TRP A 6 38.57 -2.44 -1.19
CA TRP A 6 37.73 -2.14 -0.01
C TRP A 6 36.74 -1.00 -0.27
N ILE A 7 37.15 0.01 -1.04
CA ILE A 7 36.26 1.10 -1.47
C ILE A 7 35.11 0.54 -2.33
N ALA A 8 35.40 -0.37 -3.27
CA ALA A 8 34.37 -1.00 -4.10
C ALA A 8 33.36 -1.82 -3.28
N THR A 9 33.83 -2.61 -2.31
CA THR A 9 32.95 -3.37 -1.41
C THR A 9 32.08 -2.46 -0.54
N ALA A 10 32.64 -1.37 0.00
CA ALA A 10 31.88 -0.39 0.77
C ALA A 10 30.79 0.28 -0.08
N ILE A 11 31.11 0.66 -1.32
CA ILE A 11 30.13 1.22 -2.27
C ILE A 11 29.01 0.22 -2.55
N LEU A 12 29.34 -1.06 -2.80
CA LEU A 12 28.34 -2.11 -3.03
C LEU A 12 27.43 -2.35 -1.84
N LEU A 13 27.96 -2.31 -0.61
CA LEU A 13 27.16 -2.43 0.61
C LEU A 13 26.23 -1.24 0.80
N ILE A 14 26.71 -0.01 0.56
CA ILE A 14 25.89 1.20 0.63
C ILE A 14 24.77 1.17 -0.42
N LEU A 15 25.09 0.80 -1.67
CA LEU A 15 24.09 0.67 -2.73
C LEU A 15 23.07 -0.42 -2.42
N SER A 16 23.51 -1.57 -1.88
CA SER A 16 22.61 -2.65 -1.48
C SER A 16 21.70 -2.23 -0.33
N ALA A 17 22.25 -1.58 0.70
CA ALA A 17 21.46 -1.02 1.80
C ALA A 17 20.44 0.02 1.31
N TRP A 18 20.80 0.83 0.30
CA TRP A 18 19.88 1.79 -0.32
C TRP A 18 18.73 1.08 -1.06
N THR A 19 19.00 -0.01 -1.79
CA THR A 19 17.95 -0.79 -2.47
C THR A 19 17.02 -1.53 -1.50
N LEU A 20 17.51 -1.88 -0.31
CA LEU A 20 16.73 -2.52 0.75
C LEU A 20 15.94 -1.50 1.58
N TRP A 21 16.24 -0.21 1.45
CA TRP A 21 15.52 0.83 2.18
C TRP A 21 14.05 0.87 1.72
N PRO A 22 13.08 0.74 2.63
CA PRO A 22 11.67 0.73 2.26
C PRO A 22 11.29 2.09 1.66
N ARG A 23 11.06 2.11 0.33
CA ARG A 23 10.46 3.26 -0.33
C ARG A 23 9.02 3.35 0.10
N ARG A 24 8.66 4.47 0.73
CA ARG A 24 7.26 4.77 1.04
C ARG A 24 6.55 5.07 -0.28
N PRO A 25 5.39 4.46 -0.55
CA PRO A 25 4.58 4.88 -1.68
C PRO A 25 4.11 6.32 -1.40
N ASP A 26 4.61 7.25 -2.20
CA ASP A 26 4.19 8.65 -2.18
C ASP A 26 3.72 8.99 -3.59
N VAL A 27 2.44 8.69 -3.82
CA VAL A 27 1.75 8.97 -5.07
C VAL A 27 0.68 10.00 -4.75
N GLU A 28 0.68 11.11 -5.49
CA GLU A 28 -0.36 12.10 -5.38
C GLU A 28 -1.64 11.55 -6.02
N LEU A 29 -2.68 11.37 -5.22
CA LEU A 29 -3.96 10.86 -5.69
C LEU A 29 -4.75 11.98 -6.40
N PRO A 30 -5.48 11.68 -7.48
CA PRO A 30 -6.32 12.65 -8.17
C PRO A 30 -7.53 13.05 -7.31
N GLY A 31 -7.35 14.06 -6.46
CA GLY A 31 -8.34 14.46 -5.45
C GLY A 31 -9.71 14.81 -6.04
N GLU A 32 -9.76 15.34 -7.26
CA GLU A 32 -11.02 15.66 -7.94
C GLU A 32 -11.80 14.40 -8.35
N VAL A 33 -11.11 13.38 -8.89
CA VAL A 33 -11.73 12.10 -9.28
C VAL A 33 -12.29 11.39 -8.04
N ILE A 34 -11.53 11.42 -6.94
CA ILE A 34 -11.97 10.86 -5.65
C ILE A 34 -13.20 11.61 -5.14
N ARG A 35 -13.17 12.95 -5.14
CA ARG A 35 -14.30 13.78 -4.68
C ARG A 35 -15.57 13.51 -5.48
N GLN A 36 -15.45 13.42 -6.80
CA GLN A 36 -16.59 13.08 -7.67
C GLN A 36 -17.13 11.68 -7.39
N THR A 37 -16.24 10.71 -7.15
CA THR A 37 -16.64 9.34 -6.83
C THR A 37 -17.37 9.28 -5.48
N VAL A 38 -16.87 9.96 -4.45
CA VAL A 38 -17.56 10.05 -3.15
C VAL A 38 -18.97 10.61 -3.31
N GLU A 39 -19.12 11.67 -4.10
CA GLU A 39 -20.42 12.28 -4.33
C GLU A 39 -21.36 11.36 -5.13
N LYS A 40 -20.84 10.60 -6.11
CA LYS A 40 -21.62 9.58 -6.80
C LYS A 40 -22.05 8.46 -5.85
N ILE A 41 -21.13 7.91 -5.06
CA ILE A 41 -21.43 6.82 -4.10
C ILE A 41 -22.55 7.23 -3.13
N ARG A 42 -22.58 8.49 -2.68
CA ARG A 42 -23.67 9.03 -1.84
C ARG A 42 -25.04 8.96 -2.49
N GLN A 43 -25.09 9.16 -3.81
CA GLN A 43 -26.34 9.22 -4.58
C GLN A 43 -26.71 7.85 -5.18
N THR A 44 -25.76 6.93 -5.23
CA THR A 44 -25.89 5.62 -5.84
C THR A 44 -26.42 4.58 -4.84
N PRO A 45 -27.46 3.80 -5.20
CA PRO A 45 -27.92 2.67 -4.38
C PRO A 45 -26.80 1.66 -4.09
N HIS A 46 -26.83 1.03 -2.91
CA HIS A 46 -25.73 0.18 -2.42
C HIS A 46 -25.33 -0.95 -3.39
N GLN A 47 -26.29 -1.48 -4.15
CA GLN A 47 -26.08 -2.54 -5.13
C GLN A 47 -25.15 -2.13 -6.29
N TYR A 48 -24.95 -0.83 -6.52
CA TYR A 48 -24.12 -0.31 -7.62
C TYR A 48 -22.81 0.34 -7.14
N TRP A 49 -22.48 0.21 -5.85
CA TRP A 49 -21.22 0.73 -5.32
C TRP A 49 -19.99 0.05 -5.93
N PRO A 50 -19.92 -1.28 -6.10
CA PRO A 50 -18.77 -1.94 -6.73
C PRO A 50 -18.37 -1.34 -8.08
N GLU A 51 -19.35 -0.99 -8.93
CA GLU A 51 -19.13 -0.43 -10.26
C GLU A 51 -18.57 1.00 -10.21
N GLU A 52 -19.01 1.81 -9.25
CA GLU A 52 -18.44 3.15 -9.04
C GLU A 52 -17.02 3.07 -8.47
N LEU A 53 -16.72 2.07 -7.63
CA LEU A 53 -15.37 1.81 -7.14
C LEU A 53 -14.44 1.33 -8.26
N ALA A 54 -14.92 0.48 -9.18
CA ALA A 54 -14.16 0.04 -10.34
C ALA A 54 -13.78 1.20 -11.26
N LYS A 55 -14.73 2.10 -11.56
CA LYS A 55 -14.45 3.33 -12.33
C LYS A 55 -13.41 4.23 -11.66
N LEU A 56 -13.45 4.31 -10.32
CA LEU A 56 -12.42 5.03 -9.59
C LEU A 56 -11.07 4.36 -9.75
N GLU A 57 -10.99 3.04 -9.51
CA GLU A 57 -9.75 2.26 -9.59
C GLU A 57 -9.08 2.41 -10.98
N ASP A 58 -9.85 2.31 -12.06
CA ASP A 58 -9.39 2.54 -13.44
C ASP A 58 -8.84 3.95 -13.68
N GLY A 59 -9.37 4.94 -12.95
CA GLY A 59 -8.95 6.34 -13.01
C GLY A 59 -7.72 6.67 -12.15
N LEU A 60 -7.21 5.72 -11.35
CA LEU A 60 -6.06 5.96 -10.48
C LEU A 60 -4.73 5.71 -11.22
N PRO A 61 -3.69 6.53 -10.93
CA PRO A 61 -2.47 6.59 -11.73
C PRO A 61 -1.54 5.35 -11.64
N THR A 62 -1.93 4.28 -10.94
CA THR A 62 -1.04 3.17 -10.64
C THR A 62 -1.77 1.84 -10.48
N PRO A 63 -1.20 0.72 -10.97
CA PRO A 63 -1.71 -0.64 -10.72
C PRO A 63 -1.47 -1.15 -9.28
N ALA A 64 -0.96 -0.28 -8.40
CA ALA A 64 -0.61 -0.59 -7.02
C ALA A 64 -1.52 0.16 -6.04
N VAL A 65 -2.81 0.21 -6.34
CA VAL A 65 -3.82 0.79 -5.46
C VAL A 65 -4.89 -0.25 -5.22
N GLN A 66 -5.38 -0.31 -3.99
CA GLN A 66 -6.55 -1.08 -3.62
C GLN A 66 -7.63 -0.10 -3.16
N VAL A 67 -8.77 -0.13 -3.83
CA VAL A 67 -9.95 0.66 -3.47
C VAL A 67 -10.92 -0.22 -2.69
N LEU A 68 -11.54 0.32 -1.64
CA LEU A 68 -12.64 -0.34 -0.94
C LEU A 68 -13.57 0.69 -0.29
N LEU A 69 -14.82 0.30 -0.08
CA LEU A 69 -15.77 1.01 0.76
C LEU A 69 -15.89 0.28 2.09
N ALA A 70 -15.71 1.01 3.19
CA ALA A 70 -15.77 0.46 4.54
C ALA A 70 -16.84 1.13 5.40
N GLN A 71 -17.34 0.39 6.39
CA GLN A 71 -18.23 0.88 7.44
C GLN A 71 -17.48 0.93 8.77
N GLY A 72 -17.45 2.09 9.41
CA GLY A 72 -17.09 2.24 10.81
C GLY A 72 -18.25 1.81 11.70
N ILE A 73 -17.98 0.93 12.66
CA ILE A 73 -18.95 0.52 13.69
C ILE A 73 -18.39 0.97 15.04
N PRO A 74 -19.06 1.89 15.77
CA PRO A 74 -18.56 2.39 17.04
C PRO A 74 -18.28 1.26 18.04
N GLY A 75 -17.05 1.18 18.53
CA GLY A 75 -16.63 0.15 19.49
C GLY A 75 -16.31 -1.22 18.89
N GLU A 76 -16.46 -1.41 17.58
CA GLU A 76 -16.18 -2.67 16.88
C GLU A 76 -15.14 -2.50 15.76
N ALA A 77 -14.75 -3.62 15.14
CA ALA A 77 -13.89 -3.58 13.97
C ALA A 77 -14.70 -3.08 12.75
N ALA A 78 -14.09 -2.20 11.96
CA ALA A 78 -14.69 -1.72 10.73
C ALA A 78 -14.86 -2.88 9.74
N LEU A 79 -15.91 -2.81 8.93
CA LEU A 79 -16.24 -3.82 7.93
C LEU A 79 -16.02 -3.29 6.53
N VAL A 80 -15.62 -4.15 5.61
CA VAL A 80 -15.60 -3.85 4.18
C VAL A 80 -17.00 -4.09 3.63
N LEU A 81 -17.63 -3.06 3.08
CA LEU A 81 -18.97 -3.15 2.49
C LEU A 81 -18.93 -3.51 1.02
N ALA A 82 -18.00 -2.91 0.29
CA ALA A 82 -17.85 -3.11 -1.14
C ALA A 82 -16.39 -3.00 -1.55
N VAL A 83 -16.08 -3.69 -2.63
CA VAL A 83 -14.80 -3.69 -3.35
C VAL A 83 -15.11 -3.52 -4.84
N PRO A 84 -14.17 -3.00 -5.65
CA PRO A 84 -14.35 -2.90 -7.09
C PRO A 84 -14.83 -4.23 -7.69
N THR A 85 -15.80 -4.17 -8.61
CA THR A 85 -16.15 -5.32 -9.42
C THR A 85 -14.91 -5.77 -10.19
N ASP A 86 -14.49 -7.02 -10.03
CA ASP A 86 -13.41 -7.55 -10.85
C ASP A 86 -13.94 -8.14 -12.16
N SER A 87 -13.03 -8.44 -13.08
CA SER A 87 -13.36 -9.09 -14.35
C SER A 87 -13.72 -10.57 -14.22
N SER A 88 -13.76 -11.14 -13.01
CA SER A 88 -13.97 -12.58 -12.80
C SER A 88 -15.44 -12.99 -12.70
N GLU A 89 -16.37 -12.02 -12.62
CA GLU A 89 -17.81 -12.22 -12.39
C GLU A 89 -18.13 -13.02 -11.09
N GLU A 90 -17.14 -13.30 -10.23
CA GLU A 90 -17.37 -13.97 -8.96
C GLU A 90 -17.93 -12.98 -7.93
N ASP A 91 -18.96 -13.42 -7.18
CA ASP A 91 -19.48 -12.71 -6.02
C ASP A 91 -18.34 -12.48 -5.02
N GLN A 92 -17.87 -11.24 -4.91
CA GLN A 92 -16.81 -10.93 -3.97
C GLN A 92 -17.35 -10.92 -2.53
N PRO A 93 -16.62 -11.52 -1.57
CA PRO A 93 -17.05 -11.52 -0.19
C PRO A 93 -17.11 -10.08 0.32
N THR A 94 -18.30 -9.65 0.69
CA THR A 94 -18.54 -8.39 1.41
C THR A 94 -18.66 -8.69 2.91
N HIS A 95 -18.66 -7.65 3.76
CA HIS A 95 -18.88 -7.72 5.20
C HIS A 95 -17.81 -8.47 6.02
N TRP A 96 -16.56 -8.50 5.53
CA TRP A 96 -15.42 -8.97 6.32
C TRP A 96 -14.70 -7.80 7.00
N ARG A 97 -13.92 -8.11 8.04
CA ARG A 97 -13.24 -7.09 8.85
C ARG A 97 -12.10 -6.43 8.09
N VAL A 98 -11.99 -5.12 8.20
CA VAL A 98 -10.82 -4.36 7.72
C VAL A 98 -9.55 -4.94 8.39
N PRO A 99 -8.58 -5.46 7.62
CA PRO A 99 -7.47 -6.26 8.16
C PRO A 99 -6.38 -5.41 8.83
N TRP A 100 -6.46 -4.09 8.64
CA TRP A 100 -5.51 -3.10 9.12
C TRP A 100 -6.00 -2.51 10.44
N VAL A 101 -5.30 -2.82 11.54
CA VAL A 101 -5.76 -2.52 12.91
C VAL A 101 -5.87 -1.01 13.14
N LYS A 102 -4.90 -0.23 12.65
CA LYS A 102 -4.88 1.21 12.89
C LYS A 102 -5.95 1.91 12.05
N LEU A 103 -6.08 1.54 10.78
CA LEU A 103 -7.18 1.98 9.92
C LEU A 103 -8.54 1.59 10.50
N SER A 104 -8.74 0.33 10.89
CA SER A 104 -10.01 -0.13 11.46
C SER A 104 -10.42 0.66 12.70
N ARG A 105 -9.46 0.98 13.60
CA ARG A 105 -9.73 1.81 14.77
C ARG A 105 -10.13 3.23 14.37
N LEU A 106 -9.38 3.83 13.44
CA LEU A 106 -9.65 5.16 12.93
C LEU A 106 -11.06 5.28 12.33
N LEU A 107 -11.49 4.27 11.57
CA LEU A 107 -12.83 4.23 10.99
C LEU A 107 -13.93 4.08 12.06
N ALA A 108 -13.67 3.30 13.11
CA ALA A 108 -14.61 3.10 14.21
C ALA A 108 -14.77 4.34 15.12
N GLU A 109 -13.78 5.24 15.15
CA GLU A 109 -13.81 6.49 15.93
C GLU A 109 -14.69 7.57 15.28
N GLY A 110 -14.99 7.47 13.98
CA GLY A 110 -15.73 8.48 13.24
C GLY A 110 -14.82 9.57 12.67
N LEU A 111 -14.78 9.72 11.35
CA LEU A 111 -14.01 10.77 10.67
C LEU A 111 -14.93 11.75 9.96
N THR A 112 -14.65 13.04 10.14
CA THR A 112 -15.37 14.14 9.48
C THR A 112 -14.60 14.73 8.30
N GLN A 113 -13.30 14.45 8.19
CA GLN A 113 -12.42 15.02 7.18
C GLN A 113 -11.58 13.93 6.52
N PRO A 114 -11.21 14.11 5.23
CA PRO A 114 -10.26 13.24 4.56
C PRO A 114 -8.97 13.09 5.36
N THR A 115 -8.55 11.86 5.62
CA THR A 115 -7.44 11.55 6.52
C THR A 115 -6.47 10.57 5.87
N ARG A 116 -5.17 10.81 6.02
CA ARG A 116 -4.11 9.89 5.60
C ARG A 116 -3.61 9.12 6.81
N VAL A 117 -3.62 7.80 6.74
CA VAL A 117 -3.07 6.93 7.79
C VAL A 117 -2.04 5.98 7.19
N SER A 118 -0.90 5.88 7.85
CA SER A 118 0.14 4.92 7.50
C SER A 118 0.29 3.89 8.61
N GLU A 119 0.42 2.63 8.22
CA GLU A 119 0.67 1.51 9.11
C GLU A 119 1.46 0.39 8.45
N SER A 120 1.92 -0.55 9.27
CA SER A 120 2.65 -1.74 8.83
C SER A 120 1.84 -2.98 9.15
N HIS A 121 1.54 -3.80 8.14
CA HIS A 121 0.86 -5.08 8.30
C HIS A 121 1.71 -6.19 7.69
N ARG A 122 2.06 -7.22 8.48
CA ARG A 122 2.92 -8.35 8.06
C ARG A 122 4.26 -7.91 7.41
N GLY A 123 4.90 -6.86 7.94
CA GLY A 123 6.19 -6.35 7.44
C GLY A 123 6.10 -5.54 6.15
N VAL A 124 4.89 -5.20 5.71
CA VAL A 124 4.62 -4.34 4.56
C VAL A 124 4.04 -3.02 5.05
N HIS A 125 4.55 -1.91 4.51
CA HIS A 125 4.05 -0.56 4.79
C HIS A 125 2.93 -0.20 3.82
N TYR A 126 1.79 0.19 4.38
CA TYR A 126 0.61 0.64 3.65
C TYR A 126 0.35 2.11 3.96
N VAL A 127 -0.15 2.82 2.97
CA VAL A 127 -0.63 4.20 3.12
C VAL A 127 -2.09 4.20 2.67
N HIS A 128 -2.98 4.50 3.61
CA HIS A 128 -4.41 4.57 3.36
C HIS A 128 -4.85 6.03 3.31
N HIS A 129 -5.57 6.39 2.27
CA HIS A 129 -6.26 7.65 2.13
C HIS A 129 -7.74 7.37 2.35
N VAL A 130 -8.30 7.97 3.39
CA VAL A 130 -9.66 7.72 3.86
C VAL A 130 -10.50 8.96 3.61
N PHE A 131 -11.66 8.79 2.98
CA PHE A 131 -12.57 9.88 2.63
C PHE A 131 -13.97 9.57 3.21
N PRO A 132 -14.53 10.44 4.05
CA PRO A 132 -15.87 10.24 4.59
C PRO A 132 -16.92 10.36 3.48
N VAL A 133 -17.78 9.35 3.40
CA VAL A 133 -18.84 9.26 2.37
C VAL A 133 -20.16 9.79 2.90
N ASP A 134 -20.52 9.60 4.15
CA ASP A 134 -21.78 10.13 4.68
C ASP A 134 -21.56 11.23 5.73
N THR A 135 -22.67 11.86 6.11
CA THR A 135 -22.70 12.82 7.22
C THR A 135 -22.78 12.13 8.58
N GLU A 136 -23.18 10.85 8.59
CA GLU A 136 -23.34 10.04 9.80
C GLU A 136 -22.02 9.47 10.32
N GLN A 137 -20.93 9.65 9.57
CA GLN A 137 -19.59 9.16 9.90
C GLN A 137 -19.55 7.63 10.02
N GLN A 138 -20.28 6.94 9.15
CA GLN A 138 -20.31 5.48 9.13
C GLN A 138 -19.64 4.94 7.87
N HIS A 139 -19.83 5.56 6.71
CA HIS A 139 -19.28 5.07 5.45
C HIS A 139 -18.03 5.83 5.02
N TYR A 140 -17.02 5.07 4.56
CA TYR A 140 -15.72 5.61 4.18
C TYR A 140 -15.21 4.96 2.90
N LEU A 141 -14.79 5.81 1.96
CA LEU A 141 -14.01 5.38 0.80
C LEU A 141 -12.55 5.31 1.24
N VAL A 142 -11.93 4.14 1.05
CA VAL A 142 -10.53 3.90 1.40
C VAL A 142 -9.76 3.58 0.14
N VAL A 143 -8.72 4.36 -0.11
CA VAL A 143 -7.76 4.18 -1.20
C VAL A 143 -6.41 3.82 -0.58
N THR A 144 -5.99 2.57 -0.75
CA THR A 144 -4.76 2.03 -0.15
C THR A 144 -3.66 1.94 -1.19
N LEU A 145 -2.57 2.67 -0.98
CA LEU A 145 -1.37 2.51 -1.79
C LEU A 145 -0.63 1.24 -1.36
N LEU A 146 -0.50 0.30 -2.31
CA LEU A 146 0.26 -0.91 -2.14
C LEU A 146 1.76 -0.59 -2.29
N PRO A 147 2.64 -1.29 -1.57
CA PRO A 147 4.08 -1.15 -1.80
C PRO A 147 4.42 -1.55 -3.25
N PRO A 148 5.50 -0.98 -3.83
CA PRO A 148 6.04 -1.53 -5.07
C PRO A 148 6.39 -3.01 -4.87
N SER A 149 6.06 -3.84 -5.88
CA SER A 149 6.14 -5.30 -5.80
C SER A 149 7.52 -5.79 -5.34
N THR A 150 7.50 -6.90 -4.60
CA THR A 150 8.64 -7.57 -3.94
C THR A 150 9.80 -7.94 -4.87
N GLY A 151 9.64 -7.85 -6.19
CA GLY A 151 10.71 -8.09 -7.16
C GLY A 151 11.95 -7.23 -6.89
N GLN A 152 11.77 -5.99 -6.42
CA GLN A 152 12.89 -5.09 -6.12
C GLN A 152 13.71 -5.54 -4.89
N ARG A 153 13.09 -6.21 -3.93
CA ARG A 153 13.77 -6.75 -2.74
C ARG A 153 14.66 -7.94 -3.07
N TRP A 154 14.24 -8.81 -3.99
CA TRP A 154 15.01 -10.01 -4.36
C TRP A 154 16.32 -9.64 -5.06
N TRP A 155 16.30 -8.63 -5.93
CA TRP A 155 17.51 -8.07 -6.55
C TRP A 155 18.48 -7.46 -5.52
N GLY A 156 17.96 -6.80 -4.47
CA GLY A 156 18.79 -6.26 -3.38
C GLY A 156 19.47 -7.33 -2.52
N TRP A 157 18.80 -8.46 -2.27
CA TRP A 157 19.42 -9.61 -1.60
C TRP A 157 20.47 -10.29 -2.47
N LEU A 158 20.18 -10.45 -3.77
CA LEU A 158 21.13 -11.02 -4.72
C LEU A 158 22.40 -10.14 -4.85
N SER A 159 22.25 -8.82 -4.92
CA SER A 159 23.40 -7.91 -4.98
C SER A 159 24.23 -7.93 -3.69
N LEU A 160 23.59 -8.05 -2.52
CA LEU A 160 24.28 -8.19 -1.23
C LEU A 160 25.11 -9.48 -1.16
N LEU A 161 24.55 -10.61 -1.62
CA LEU A 161 25.25 -11.89 -1.67
C LEU A 161 26.47 -11.84 -2.61
N ILE A 162 26.32 -11.22 -3.78
CA ILE A 162 27.42 -11.02 -4.72
C ILE A 162 28.52 -10.15 -4.10
N ALA A 163 28.15 -9.05 -3.43
CA ALA A 163 29.11 -8.17 -2.76
C ALA A 163 29.89 -8.88 -1.64
N MET A 164 29.20 -9.70 -0.84
CA MET A 164 29.85 -10.53 0.18
C MET A 164 30.79 -11.57 -0.43
N ALA A 165 30.36 -12.27 -1.49
CA ALA A 165 31.19 -13.27 -2.16
C ALA A 165 32.49 -12.67 -2.73
N ILE A 166 32.41 -11.48 -3.35
CA ILE A 166 33.57 -10.74 -3.84
C ILE A 166 34.49 -10.33 -2.68
N GLY A 167 33.94 -9.83 -1.58
CA GLY A 167 34.71 -9.45 -0.40
C GLY A 167 35.47 -10.63 0.22
N VAL A 168 34.84 -11.79 0.33
CA VAL A 168 35.46 -13.03 0.83
C VAL A 168 36.55 -13.54 -0.12
N MET A 169 36.30 -13.52 -1.44
CA MET A 169 37.29 -13.95 -2.43
C MET A 169 38.56 -13.07 -2.39
N LEU A 170 38.39 -11.75 -2.27
CA LEU A 170 39.51 -10.82 -2.10
C LEU A 170 40.26 -11.00 -0.77
N PHE A 171 39.58 -11.48 0.27
CA PHE A 171 40.19 -11.79 1.57
C PHE A 171 41.04 -13.07 1.50
N PHE A 172 40.57 -14.13 0.86
CA PHE A 172 41.32 -15.40 0.76
C PHE A 172 42.48 -15.35 -0.25
N VAL A 173 42.37 -14.57 -1.33
CA VAL A 173 43.50 -14.31 -2.26
C VAL A 173 44.67 -13.59 -1.57
N ARG A 174 44.48 -13.07 -0.36
CA ARG A 174 45.53 -12.46 0.47
C ARG A 174 46.37 -13.47 1.27
N GLU A 175 45.83 -14.66 1.56
CA GLU A 175 46.45 -15.65 2.45
C GLU A 175 47.30 -16.70 1.72
N ASN A 176 47.18 -16.79 0.40
CA ASN A 176 48.05 -17.56 -0.49
C ASN A 176 49.01 -16.63 -1.25
#